data_AF-A0A3L8P2D5-F1
#
_entry.id   AF-A0A3L8P2D5-F1
#
_cell.length_a   1.000
_cell.length_b   1.000
_cell.length_c   1.000
_cell.angle_alpha   90.00
_cell.angle_beta   90.00
_cell.angle_gamma   90.00
#
_symmetry.space_group_name_H-M   'P 1'
#
loop_
_entity.id
_entity.type
_entity.pdbx_description
1 polymer ?
#
loop_
_entity_poly.entity_id
_entity_poly.type
_entity_poly.pdbx_seq_one_letter_code
_entity_poly.pdbx_strand_id
1 'polypeptide(L)'
;MSPSRRLDPDRALVIELIATVDRDLHDGIGRDESIELLQQRAGGRRDLLAAAAGHYLGLFLRHGAAAPDAPEYLSRLVAAGADLAQTAAHVRRTAV
;
A
#
# COMPACT_ATOMS: atom_id res chain seq x y z
N MET A 1 5.79 -32.65 -5.16
CA MET A 1 6.36 -31.36 -5.59
C MET A 1 5.24 -30.54 -6.20
N SER A 2 4.65 -29.61 -5.45
CA SER A 2 3.65 -28.70 -6.02
C SER A 2 4.38 -27.67 -6.89
N PRO A 3 3.97 -27.44 -8.15
CA PRO A 3 4.59 -26.43 -8.98
C PRO A 3 4.35 -25.06 -8.31
N SER A 4 5.43 -24.41 -7.91
CA SER A 4 5.41 -22.99 -7.51
C SER A 4 4.87 -22.21 -8.70
N ARG A 5 3.57 -21.86 -8.67
CA ARG A 5 3.00 -20.91 -9.61
C ARG A 5 3.81 -19.64 -9.44
N ARG A 6 4.63 -19.31 -10.45
CA ARG A 6 5.30 -18.02 -10.52
C ARG A 6 4.20 -16.97 -10.41
N LEU A 7 4.26 -16.17 -9.35
CA LEU A 7 3.39 -15.02 -9.21
C LEU A 7 3.64 -14.13 -10.42
N ASP A 8 2.54 -13.60 -10.95
CA ASP A 8 2.61 -12.51 -11.92
C ASP A 8 3.52 -11.39 -11.33
N PRO A 9 4.47 -10.84 -12.11
CA PRO A 9 5.45 -9.88 -11.61
C PRO A 9 4.83 -8.68 -10.91
N ASP A 10 3.67 -8.21 -11.39
CA ASP A 10 2.96 -7.08 -10.79
C ASP A 10 2.39 -7.49 -9.44
N ARG A 11 1.89 -8.72 -9.34
CA ARG A 11 1.35 -9.25 -8.10
C ARG A 11 2.44 -9.50 -7.06
N ALA A 12 3.61 -9.95 -7.48
CA ALA A 12 4.78 -10.08 -6.60
C ALA A 12 5.21 -8.71 -6.06
N LEU A 13 5.25 -7.69 -6.93
CA LEU A 13 5.63 -6.34 -6.55
C LEU A 13 4.61 -5.68 -5.60
N VAL A 14 3.29 -5.90 -5.82
CA VAL A 14 2.25 -5.46 -4.87
C VAL A 14 2.43 -6.12 -3.50
N ILE A 15 2.70 -7.43 -3.45
CA ILE A 15 2.94 -8.14 -2.18
C ILE A 15 4.17 -7.57 -1.47
N GLU A 16 5.23 -7.28 -2.21
CA GLU A 16 6.46 -6.71 -1.65
C GLU A 16 6.23 -5.29 -1.11
N LEU A 17 5.51 -4.45 -1.84
CA LEU A 17 5.12 -3.10 -1.39
C LEU A 17 4.29 -3.16 -0.11
N ILE A 18 3.31 -4.05 -0.05
CA ILE A 18 2.48 -4.28 1.15
C ILE A 18 3.35 -4.72 2.33
N ALA A 19 4.23 -5.70 2.12
CA ALA A 19 5.09 -6.23 3.18
C ALA A 19 6.10 -5.20 3.69
N THR A 20 6.60 -4.31 2.82
CA THR A 20 7.43 -3.16 3.23
C THR A 20 6.63 -2.24 4.14
N VAL A 21 5.42 -1.90 3.75
CA VAL A 21 4.57 -0.98 4.51
C VAL A 21 4.20 -1.53 5.90
N ASP A 22 3.87 -2.82 6.00
CA ASP A 22 3.62 -3.48 7.29
C ASP A 22 4.87 -3.46 8.18
N ARG A 23 6.05 -3.67 7.58
CA ARG A 23 7.32 -3.65 8.31
C ARG A 23 7.68 -2.25 8.79
N ASP A 24 7.55 -1.25 7.92
CA ASP A 24 7.87 0.14 8.25
C ASP A 24 6.99 0.66 9.39
N LEU A 25 5.70 0.28 9.40
CA LEU A 25 4.79 0.53 10.52
C LEU A 25 5.25 -0.11 11.82
N HIS A 26 5.70 -1.37 11.75
CA HIS A 26 6.18 -2.11 12.91
C HIS A 26 7.49 -1.56 13.47
N ASP A 27 8.39 -1.16 12.58
CA ASP A 27 9.73 -0.67 12.89
C ASP A 27 9.74 0.82 13.27
N GLY A 28 8.59 1.51 13.14
CA GLY A 28 8.43 2.92 13.50
C GLY A 28 9.14 3.87 12.53
N ILE A 29 9.35 3.44 11.28
CA ILE A 29 9.90 4.30 10.22
C ILE A 29 8.97 5.49 10.01
N GLY A 30 9.55 6.66 9.77
CA GLY A 30 8.80 7.88 9.50
C GLY A 30 7.93 7.71 8.25
N ARG A 31 6.65 8.06 8.33
CA ARG A 31 5.69 7.87 7.23
C ARG A 31 6.12 8.51 5.91
N ASP A 32 6.82 9.65 5.97
CA ASP A 32 7.33 10.36 4.79
C ASP A 32 8.36 9.50 4.07
N GLU A 33 9.23 8.83 4.83
CA GLU A 33 10.24 7.90 4.31
C GLU A 33 9.58 6.66 3.68
N SER A 34 8.53 6.11 4.30
CA SER A 34 7.74 5.02 3.68
C SER A 34 7.05 5.43 2.39
N ILE A 35 6.51 6.65 2.30
CA ILE A 35 5.89 7.15 1.08
C ILE A 35 6.94 7.28 -0.03
N GLU A 36 8.11 7.83 0.27
CA GLU A 36 9.21 7.95 -0.70
C GLU A 36 9.68 6.57 -1.17
N LEU A 37 9.84 5.60 -0.26
CA LEU A 37 10.20 4.22 -0.59
C LEU A 37 9.14 3.55 -1.48
N LEU A 38 7.86 3.76 -1.16
CA LEU A 38 6.73 3.26 -1.97
C LEU A 38 6.74 3.84 -3.38
N GLN A 39 6.98 5.15 -3.51
CA GLN A 39 7.07 5.82 -4.81
C GLN A 39 8.25 5.29 -5.63
N GLN A 40 9.43 5.17 -5.01
CA GLN A 40 10.63 4.66 -5.67
C GLN A 40 10.42 3.23 -6.16
N ARG A 41 9.85 2.36 -5.32
CA ARG A 41 9.56 0.95 -5.67
C ARG A 41 8.45 0.81 -6.71
N ALA A 42 7.45 1.70 -6.70
CA ALA A 42 6.42 1.72 -7.73
C ALA A 42 6.96 2.18 -9.10
N GLY A 43 8.08 2.92 -9.15
CA GLY A 43 8.73 3.30 -10.41
C GLY A 43 7.82 4.08 -11.36
N GLY A 44 6.93 4.94 -10.81
CA GLY A 44 5.96 5.71 -11.59
C GLY A 44 4.68 4.96 -11.98
N ARG A 45 4.53 3.68 -11.60
CA ARG A 45 3.31 2.90 -11.81
C ARG A 45 2.22 3.25 -10.79
N ARG A 46 1.28 4.07 -11.25
CA ARG A 46 0.17 4.63 -10.48
C ARG A 46 -0.78 3.56 -9.91
N ASP A 47 -0.92 2.45 -10.61
CA ASP A 47 -1.75 1.29 -10.23
C ASP A 47 -1.15 0.52 -9.04
N LEU A 48 0.17 0.31 -9.05
CA LEU A 48 0.88 -0.34 -7.93
C LEU A 48 0.87 0.53 -6.68
N LEU A 49 1.07 1.84 -6.86
CA LEU A 49 0.99 2.79 -5.76
C LEU A 49 -0.43 2.84 -5.16
N ALA A 50 -1.47 2.76 -6.00
CA ALA A 50 -2.85 2.64 -5.56
C ALA A 50 -3.14 1.34 -4.81
N ALA A 51 -2.56 0.22 -5.23
CA ALA A 51 -2.69 -1.06 -4.55
C ALA A 51 -2.07 -1.03 -3.14
N ALA A 52 -0.85 -0.49 -3.01
CA ALA A 52 -0.19 -0.31 -1.72
C ALA A 52 -0.95 0.66 -0.80
N ALA A 53 -1.37 1.82 -1.35
CA ALA A 53 -2.16 2.82 -0.63
C ALA A 53 -3.47 2.24 -0.09
N GLY A 54 -4.20 1.51 -0.94
CA GLY A 54 -5.49 0.95 -0.58
C GLY A 54 -5.38 -0.20 0.41
N HIS A 55 -4.32 -1.01 0.33
CA HIS A 55 -4.07 -2.06 1.31
C HIS A 55 -3.78 -1.47 2.69
N TYR A 56 -2.90 -0.46 2.74
CA TYR A 56 -2.56 0.22 3.98
C TYR A 56 -3.79 0.83 4.67
N LEU A 57 -4.58 1.58 3.92
CA LEU A 57 -5.80 2.20 4.43
C LEU A 57 -6.87 1.15 4.79
N GLY A 58 -6.90 0.00 4.12
CA GLY A 58 -7.79 -1.09 4.48
C GLY A 58 -7.39 -1.82 5.78
N LEU A 59 -6.10 -2.11 5.96
CA LEU A 59 -5.55 -2.64 7.23
C LEU A 59 -5.85 -1.67 8.37
N PHE A 60 -5.65 -0.38 8.11
CA PHE A 60 -5.96 0.69 9.04
C PHE A 60 -7.41 0.65 9.54
N LEU A 61 -8.37 0.65 8.60
CA LEU A 61 -9.80 0.60 8.92
C LEU A 61 -10.20 -0.69 9.64
N ARG A 62 -9.59 -1.83 9.28
CA ARG A 62 -9.88 -3.15 9.86
C ARG A 62 -9.39 -3.28 11.30
N HIS A 63 -8.22 -2.73 11.61
CA HIS A 63 -7.65 -2.85 12.94
C HIS A 63 -8.27 -1.91 13.97
N GLY A 64 -9.13 -0.96 13.56
CA GLY A 64 -9.89 -0.08 14.47
C GLY A 64 -9.02 0.81 15.38
N ALA A 65 -7.70 0.67 15.31
CA ALA A 65 -6.74 1.46 16.02
C ALA A 65 -6.74 2.85 15.38
N ALA A 66 -6.93 3.89 16.18
CA ALA A 66 -6.88 5.26 15.69
C ALA A 66 -5.48 5.60 15.16
N ALA A 67 -5.29 5.59 13.85
CA ALA A 67 -4.24 6.33 13.14
C ALA A 67 -4.95 7.56 12.58
N PRO A 68 -5.06 8.63 13.38
CA PRO A 68 -5.76 9.86 13.01
C PRO A 68 -5.23 10.49 11.71
N ASP A 69 -4.06 10.06 11.28
CA ASP A 69 -3.28 10.50 10.12
C ASP A 69 -3.52 9.67 8.84
N ALA A 70 -4.30 8.59 8.86
CA ALA A 70 -4.59 7.81 7.65
C ALA A 70 -5.16 8.63 6.47
N PRO A 71 -6.02 9.66 6.70
CA PRO A 71 -6.45 10.57 5.63
C PRO A 71 -5.31 11.40 5.03
N GLU A 72 -4.33 11.78 5.84
CA GLU A 72 -3.14 12.54 5.40
C GLU A 72 -2.19 11.66 4.59
N TYR A 73 -2.04 10.40 4.98
CA TYR A 73 -1.26 9.43 4.21
C TYR A 73 -1.88 9.15 2.83
N LEU A 74 -3.21 8.99 2.78
CA LEU A 74 -3.94 8.84 1.53
C LEU A 74 -3.78 10.08 0.64
N SER A 75 -3.92 11.28 1.19
CA SER A 75 -3.80 12.52 0.40
C SER A 75 -2.41 12.67 -0.21
N ARG A 76 -1.35 12.29 0.52
CA ARG A 76 0.04 12.30 0.02
C ARG A 76 0.28 11.25 -1.07
N LEU A 77 -0.30 10.07 -0.96
CA LEU A 77 -0.19 9.04 -2.00
C LEU A 77 -0.97 9.40 -3.26
N VAL A 78 -2.12 10.07 -3.12
CA VAL A 78 -2.85 10.65 -4.25
C VAL A 78 -2.05 11.77 -4.91
N ALA A 79 -1.42 12.65 -4.11
CA ALA A 79 -0.52 13.69 -4.62
C ALA A 79 0.71 13.09 -5.34
N ALA A 80 1.16 11.93 -4.89
CA ALA A 80 2.21 11.12 -5.53
C ALA A 80 1.75 10.40 -6.81
N GLY A 81 0.48 10.51 -7.16
CA GLY A 81 -0.08 9.99 -8.40
C GLY A 81 -0.82 8.67 -8.28
N ALA A 82 -1.11 8.16 -7.07
CA ALA A 82 -1.97 6.98 -6.91
C ALA A 82 -3.34 7.20 -7.58
N ASP A 83 -3.83 6.17 -8.28
CA ASP A 83 -5.18 6.20 -8.83
C ASP A 83 -6.23 6.04 -7.71
N LEU A 84 -7.07 7.05 -7.53
CA LEU A 84 -8.07 7.12 -6.47
C LEU A 84 -9.13 6.01 -6.58
N ALA A 85 -9.57 5.69 -7.79
CA ALA A 85 -10.61 4.68 -8.01
C ALA A 85 -10.08 3.27 -7.70
N GLN A 86 -8.84 2.99 -8.12
CA GLN A 86 -8.16 1.75 -7.79
C GLN A 86 -7.87 1.65 -6.29
N THR A 87 -7.40 2.74 -5.67
CA THR A 87 -7.15 2.79 -4.23
C THR A 87 -8.41 2.41 -3.44
N ALA A 88 -9.56 3.02 -3.76
CA ALA A 88 -10.83 2.70 -3.12
C ALA A 88 -11.24 1.22 -3.29
N ALA A 89 -10.99 0.63 -4.46
CA ALA A 89 -11.24 -0.80 -4.69
C ALA A 89 -10.37 -1.70 -3.79
N HIS A 90 -9.10 -1.32 -3.57
CA HIS A 90 -8.17 -2.05 -2.71
C HIS A 90 -8.50 -1.91 -1.21
N VAL A 91 -8.97 -0.75 -0.78
CA VAL A 91 -9.48 -0.54 0.60
C VAL A 91 -10.61 -1.49 0.90
N ARG A 92 -11.64 -1.52 0.03
CA ARG A 92 -12.80 -2.40 0.21
C ARG A 92 -12.43 -3.88 0.25
N ARG A 93 -11.40 -4.30 -0.48
CA ARG A 93 -10.93 -5.69 -0.47
C ARG A 93 -10.26 -6.08 0.85
N THR A 94 -9.60 -5.13 1.50
CA THR A 94 -8.78 -5.37 2.69
C THR A 94 -9.53 -5.11 4.00
N ALA A 95 -10.54 -4.23 3.98
CA ALA A 95 -11.33 -3.82 5.15
C ALA A 95 -12.53 -4.74 5.47
N VAL A 96 -12.82 -5.76 4.65
CA VAL A 96 -13.93 -6.72 4.82
C VAL A 96 -13.42 -8.01 5.43
#